data_AF-A0A2A4V442-F1
#
_entry.id   AF-A0A2A4V442-F1
#
_cell.length_a   1.000
_cell.length_b   1.000
_cell.length_c   1.000
_cell.angle_alpha   90.00
_cell.angle_beta   90.00
_cell.angle_gamma   90.00
#
_symmetry.space_group_name_H-M   'P 1'
#
loop_
_entity.id
_entity.type
_entity.pdbx_description
1 polymer ?
#
loop_
_entity_poly.entity_id
_entity_poly.type
_entity_poly.pdbx_seq_one_letter_code
_entity_poly.pdbx_strand_id
1 'polypeptide(L)'
;MYKILVADDHPLFRDAVINIISQTFPESEIFESKDIESTLTMAKEITDIDLILLDLNMPGMSGLAGLLDLRNQHPTIPVVIISAETEKQVILQTIAYGAVGFIAKSSAKNVIGDALKSIFEGNVYLPADIIRSPTTVNTTKEFEVSPEKMFLLTRRELMVLQHLTKGEANKQIAFNLNISETTVKSHVSSILKKLGASNRVKVVVGCSDIDFNQYLKR
;
A
#
# COMPACT_ATOMS: atom_id res chain seq x y z
N MET A 1 -11.33 8.82 10.78
CA MET A 1 -10.43 8.16 11.73
C MET A 1 -9.59 7.15 10.97
N TYR A 2 -8.28 7.35 10.89
CA TYR A 2 -7.35 6.43 10.22
C TYR A 2 -6.76 5.45 11.24
N LYS A 3 -6.65 4.17 10.90
CA LYS A 3 -5.92 3.17 11.68
C LYS A 3 -4.54 2.94 11.09
N ILE A 4 -3.50 3.29 11.83
CA ILE A 4 -2.12 3.30 11.33
C ILE A 4 -1.27 2.41 12.21
N LEU A 5 -0.57 1.44 11.63
CA LEU A 5 0.39 0.59 12.33
C LEU A 5 1.81 1.07 12.02
N VAL A 6 2.56 1.45 13.06
CA VAL A 6 3.96 1.88 12.97
C VAL A 6 4.86 0.76 13.47
N ALA A 7 5.60 0.16 12.55
CA ALA A 7 6.52 -0.92 12.81
C ALA A 7 7.96 -0.38 12.71
N ASP A 8 8.58 -0.16 13.88
CA ASP A 8 9.97 0.30 13.99
C ASP A 8 10.59 -0.21 15.30
N ASP A 9 11.83 -0.69 15.28
CA ASP A 9 12.53 -1.20 16.47
C ASP A 9 13.22 -0.09 17.28
N HIS A 10 13.34 1.12 16.74
CA HIS A 10 13.95 2.28 17.39
C HIS A 10 12.89 3.10 18.16
N PRO A 11 12.86 3.05 19.51
CA PRO A 11 11.79 3.68 20.29
C PRO A 11 11.66 5.19 20.05
N LEU A 12 12.79 5.91 20.03
CA LEU A 12 12.79 7.36 19.82
C LEU A 12 12.26 7.77 18.45
N PHE A 13 12.55 6.97 17.42
CA PHE A 13 12.07 7.26 16.08
C PHE A 13 10.58 6.94 15.97
N ARG A 14 10.15 5.80 16.53
CA ARG A 14 8.74 5.42 16.60
C ARG A 14 7.91 6.51 17.29
N ASP A 15 8.36 7.00 18.45
CA ASP A 15 7.73 8.12 19.17
C ASP A 15 7.64 9.38 18.30
N ALA A 16 8.70 9.71 17.56
CA ALA A 16 8.71 10.87 16.67
C ALA A 16 7.69 10.72 15.53
N VAL A 17 7.60 9.54 14.91
CA VAL A 17 6.63 9.25 13.84
C VAL A 17 5.21 9.30 14.37
N ILE A 18 4.92 8.71 15.52
CA ILE A 18 3.62 8.76 16.17
C ILE A 18 3.20 10.22 16.40
N ASN A 19 4.10 11.04 16.94
CA ASN A 19 3.83 12.46 17.15
C ASN A 19 3.51 13.21 15.84
N ILE A 20 4.23 12.91 14.75
CA ILE A 20 3.94 13.50 13.43
C ILE A 20 2.56 13.07 12.94
N ILE A 21 2.23 11.79 13.07
CA ILE A 21 0.92 11.26 12.68
C ILE A 21 -0.19 11.93 13.49
N SER A 22 -0.07 11.99 14.82
CA SER A 22 -1.09 12.61 15.69
C SER A 22 -1.29 14.10 15.40
N GLN A 23 -0.23 14.82 15.02
CA GLN A 23 -0.35 16.23 14.62
C GLN A 23 -1.00 16.38 13.24
N THR A 24 -0.69 15.47 12.32
CA THR A 24 -1.19 15.53 10.93
C THR A 24 -2.62 15.01 10.81
N PHE A 25 -2.97 14.02 11.63
CA PHE A 25 -4.25 13.32 11.67
C PHE A 25 -4.71 13.16 13.13
N PRO A 26 -5.29 14.21 13.76
CA PRO A 26 -5.62 14.22 15.19
C PRO A 26 -6.57 13.12 15.67
N GLU A 27 -7.35 12.55 14.76
CA GLU A 27 -8.31 11.48 15.02
C GLU A 27 -7.81 10.10 14.55
N SER A 28 -6.50 9.91 14.33
CA SER A 28 -5.97 8.60 13.95
C SER A 28 -5.79 7.69 15.16
N GLU A 29 -6.13 6.42 15.03
CA GLU A 29 -5.76 5.34 15.95
C GLU A 29 -4.40 4.79 15.52
N ILE A 30 -3.43 4.79 16.43
CA ILE A 30 -2.06 4.40 16.12
C ILE A 30 -1.71 3.14 16.91
N PHE A 31 -1.16 2.15 16.22
CA PHE A 31 -0.68 0.89 16.76
C PHE A 31 0.83 0.80 16.55
N GLU A 32 1.52 0.07 17.41
CA GLU A 32 2.97 0.02 17.42
C GLU A 32 3.47 -1.42 17.43
N SER A 33 4.47 -1.71 16.61
CA SER A 33 5.22 -2.96 16.65
C SER A 33 6.72 -2.68 16.57
N LYS A 34 7.52 -3.64 17.04
CA LYS A 34 8.99 -3.52 17.12
C LYS A 34 9.74 -4.54 16.25
N ASP A 35 9.00 -5.47 15.65
CA ASP A 35 9.53 -6.56 14.85
C ASP A 35 8.48 -7.00 13.82
N ILE A 36 8.91 -7.76 12.80
CA ILE A 36 8.00 -8.18 11.72
C ILE A 36 6.94 -9.17 12.21
N GLU A 37 7.26 -10.01 13.21
CA GLU A 37 6.36 -11.03 13.73
C GLU A 37 5.14 -10.41 14.45
N SER A 38 5.40 -9.44 15.34
CA SER A 38 4.34 -8.65 15.97
C SER A 38 3.57 -7.81 14.95
N THR A 39 4.25 -7.28 13.93
CA THR A 39 3.60 -6.53 12.83
C THR A 39 2.59 -7.40 12.07
N LEU A 40 2.98 -8.62 11.68
CA LEU A 40 2.09 -9.57 11.01
C LEU A 40 0.93 -10.02 11.90
N THR A 41 1.21 -10.26 13.18
CA THR A 41 0.18 -10.63 14.16
C THR A 41 -0.85 -9.51 14.31
N MET A 42 -0.41 -8.27 14.47
CA MET A 42 -1.29 -7.10 14.55
C MET A 42 -2.05 -6.85 13.25
N ALA A 43 -1.40 -7.01 12.08
CA ALA A 43 -2.06 -6.88 10.79
C ALA A 43 -3.19 -7.91 10.58
N LYS A 44 -3.12 -9.05 11.26
CA LYS A 44 -4.15 -10.08 11.27
C LYS A 44 -5.27 -9.82 12.28
N GLU A 45 -4.93 -9.36 13.48
CA GLU A 45 -5.90 -9.14 14.57
C GLU A 45 -6.67 -7.83 14.44
N ILE A 46 -6.01 -6.78 13.98
CA ILE A 46 -6.60 -5.45 13.85
C ILE A 46 -7.31 -5.36 12.50
N THR A 47 -8.63 -5.26 12.54
CA THR A 47 -9.42 -5.05 11.34
C THR A 47 -9.30 -3.61 10.83
N ASP A 48 -9.31 -3.49 9.50
CA ASP A 48 -9.39 -2.23 8.78
C ASP A 48 -8.20 -1.27 8.97
N ILE A 49 -6.98 -1.77 9.14
CA ILE A 49 -5.77 -0.94 9.04
C ILE A 49 -5.77 -0.17 7.70
N ASP A 50 -5.52 1.12 7.75
CA ASP A 50 -5.48 2.02 6.59
C ASP A 50 -4.07 2.19 6.04
N LEU A 51 -3.06 2.05 6.88
CA LEU A 51 -1.65 2.20 6.50
C LEU A 51 -0.73 1.46 7.46
N ILE A 52 0.30 0.81 6.92
CA ILE A 52 1.43 0.31 7.70
C ILE A 52 2.68 1.12 7.33
N LEU A 53 3.30 1.75 8.32
CA LEU A 53 4.65 2.29 8.21
C LEU A 53 5.61 1.18 8.64
N LEU A 54 6.43 0.70 7.72
CA LEU A 54 7.30 -0.45 7.93
C LEU A 54 8.76 -0.04 7.81
N ASP A 55 9.52 -0.21 8.90
CA ASP A 55 10.97 -0.15 8.83
C ASP A 55 11.57 -1.43 8.23
N LEU A 56 12.58 -1.27 7.37
CA LEU A 56 13.32 -2.39 6.78
C LEU A 56 14.36 -2.96 7.74
N ASN A 57 14.80 -2.17 8.71
CA ASN A 57 15.92 -2.51 9.60
C ASN A 57 15.44 -2.97 10.98
N MET A 58 14.43 -3.83 11.04
CA MET A 58 13.93 -4.40 12.29
C MET A 58 14.28 -5.89 12.46
N PRO A 59 14.30 -6.39 13.71
CA PRO A 59 14.43 -7.82 13.96
C PRO A 59 13.43 -8.67 13.16
N GLY A 60 13.94 -9.72 12.52
CA GLY A 60 13.16 -10.62 11.66
C GLY A 60 12.95 -10.13 10.23
N MET A 61 13.25 -8.86 9.90
CA MET A 61 13.28 -8.38 8.52
C MET A 61 14.54 -8.92 7.82
N SER A 62 14.41 -10.07 7.16
CA SER A 62 15.45 -10.60 6.28
C SER A 62 15.44 -9.83 4.95
N GLY A 63 15.95 -8.59 4.98
CA GLY A 63 15.86 -7.66 3.86
C GLY A 63 14.40 -7.35 3.49
N LEU A 64 14.06 -7.51 2.22
CA LEU A 64 12.70 -7.25 1.71
C LEU A 64 11.71 -8.42 1.90
N ALA A 65 12.15 -9.54 2.50
CA ALA A 65 11.30 -10.71 2.69
C ALA A 65 10.08 -10.40 3.58
N GLY A 66 10.27 -9.65 4.67
CA GLY A 66 9.15 -9.29 5.56
C GLY A 66 8.12 -8.40 4.89
N LEU A 67 8.54 -7.50 3.98
CA LEU A 67 7.60 -6.77 3.12
C LEU A 67 6.82 -7.75 2.24
N LEU A 68 7.49 -8.69 1.56
CA LEU A 68 6.83 -9.66 0.70
C LEU A 68 5.80 -10.50 1.45
N ASP A 69 6.14 -10.98 2.65
CA ASP A 69 5.26 -11.78 3.51
C ASP A 69 4.03 -10.97 3.95
N LEU A 70 4.23 -9.73 4.40
CA LEU A 70 3.15 -8.82 4.76
C LEU A 70 2.22 -8.56 3.56
N ARG A 71 2.79 -8.35 2.38
CA ARG A 71 2.03 -8.13 1.15
C ARG A 71 1.26 -9.39 0.72
N ASN A 72 1.83 -10.57 0.89
CA ASN A 72 1.16 -11.83 0.54
C ASN A 72 0.00 -12.16 1.48
N GLN A 73 0.16 -11.89 2.78
CA GLN A 73 -0.87 -12.15 3.79
C GLN A 73 -1.94 -11.06 3.83
N HIS A 74 -1.55 -9.80 3.61
CA HIS A 74 -2.40 -8.62 3.72
C HIS A 74 -2.31 -7.72 2.47
N PRO A 75 -2.73 -8.22 1.30
CA PRO A 75 -2.52 -7.55 0.01
C PRO A 75 -3.35 -6.26 -0.15
N THR A 76 -4.31 -5.98 0.72
CA THR A 76 -5.14 -4.76 0.67
C THR A 76 -4.60 -3.60 1.48
N ILE A 77 -3.79 -3.86 2.51
CA ILE A 77 -3.31 -2.82 3.42
C ILE A 77 -2.18 -2.06 2.73
N PRO A 78 -2.28 -0.74 2.50
CA PRO A 78 -1.17 0.04 1.95
C PRO A 78 0.05 -0.02 2.89
N VAL A 79 1.24 -0.25 2.33
CA VAL A 79 2.49 -0.32 3.09
C VAL A 79 3.45 0.76 2.61
N VAL A 80 3.95 1.58 3.52
CA VAL A 80 4.95 2.61 3.27
C VAL A 80 6.22 2.21 3.97
N ILE A 81 7.33 2.23 3.25
CA ILE A 81 8.62 1.94 3.83
C ILE A 81 9.19 3.20 4.48
N ILE A 82 9.71 3.05 5.69
CA ILE A 82 10.49 4.10 6.36
C ILE A 82 11.86 3.54 6.75
N SER A 83 12.91 3.93 6.04
CA SER A 83 14.25 3.37 6.27
C SER A 83 15.33 4.43 6.22
N ALA A 84 16.48 4.15 6.86
CA ALA A 84 17.71 4.92 6.70
C ALA A 84 18.39 4.64 5.35
N GLU A 85 17.97 3.60 4.64
CA GLU A 85 18.50 3.24 3.33
C GLU A 85 18.22 4.34 2.30
N THR A 86 19.23 4.68 1.52
CA THR A 86 19.13 5.72 0.49
C THR A 86 19.51 5.20 -0.89
N GLU A 87 20.00 3.94 -0.97
CA GLU A 87 20.30 3.29 -2.23
C GLU A 87 19.06 3.17 -3.11
N LYS A 88 19.15 3.81 -4.29
CA LYS A 88 18.06 3.84 -5.29
C LYS A 88 17.55 2.45 -5.66
N GLN A 89 18.43 1.46 -5.75
CA GLN A 89 18.05 0.10 -6.10
C GLN A 89 17.14 -0.53 -5.04
N VAL A 90 17.47 -0.36 -3.76
CA VAL A 90 16.65 -0.85 -2.65
C VAL A 90 15.29 -0.16 -2.64
N ILE A 91 15.27 1.17 -2.81
CA ILE A 91 14.03 1.95 -2.87
C ILE A 91 13.12 1.44 -3.99
N LEU A 92 13.65 1.28 -5.21
CA LEU A 92 12.86 0.80 -6.34
C LEU A 92 12.36 -0.65 -6.14
N GLN A 93 13.17 -1.51 -5.52
CA GLN A 93 12.75 -2.87 -5.19
C GLN A 93 11.59 -2.90 -4.20
N THR A 94 11.57 -2.01 -3.20
CA THR A 94 10.44 -1.94 -2.25
C THR A 94 9.12 -1.63 -2.96
N ILE A 95 9.14 -0.72 -3.93
CA ILE A 95 7.96 -0.39 -4.75
C ILE A 95 7.57 -1.57 -5.64
N ALA A 96 8.54 -2.23 -6.28
CA ALA A 96 8.29 -3.43 -7.09
C ALA A 96 7.62 -4.55 -6.26
N TYR A 97 7.94 -4.64 -4.96
CA TYR A 97 7.36 -5.62 -4.05
C TYR A 97 6.00 -5.19 -3.48
N GLY A 98 5.54 -3.96 -3.77
CA GLY A 98 4.19 -3.51 -3.48
C GLY A 98 4.08 -2.49 -2.36
N ALA A 99 5.18 -1.86 -1.95
CA ALA A 99 5.11 -0.64 -1.16
C ALA A 99 4.46 0.49 -1.99
N VAL A 100 3.61 1.28 -1.35
CA VAL A 100 2.97 2.46 -1.96
C VAL A 100 3.77 3.74 -1.73
N GLY A 101 4.89 3.65 -1.01
CA GLY A 101 5.82 4.74 -0.88
C GLY A 101 7.07 4.39 -0.08
N PHE A 102 8.05 5.27 -0.16
CA PHE A 102 9.30 5.19 0.59
C PHE A 102 9.62 6.56 1.19
N ILE A 103 9.89 6.60 2.49
CA ILE A 103 10.25 7.81 3.24
C ILE A 103 11.59 7.57 3.91
N ALA A 104 12.57 8.45 3.68
CA ALA A 104 13.86 8.35 4.36
C ALA A 104 13.72 8.76 5.85
N LYS A 105 14.30 8.00 6.78
CA LYS A 105 14.32 8.32 8.23
C LYS A 105 14.98 9.67 8.53
N SER A 106 15.89 10.12 7.65
CA SER A 106 16.54 11.43 7.73
C SER A 106 15.66 12.61 7.29
N SER A 107 14.45 12.34 6.78
CA SER A 107 13.53 13.38 6.33
C SER A 107 13.06 14.27 7.48
N ALA A 108 12.86 15.55 7.19
CA ALA A 108 12.28 16.46 8.17
C ALA A 108 10.83 16.09 8.51
N LYS A 109 10.37 16.44 9.72
CA LYS A 109 9.04 16.07 10.25
C LYS A 109 7.90 16.49 9.33
N ASN A 110 7.96 17.69 8.76
CA ASN A 110 6.99 18.21 7.80
C ASN A 110 6.95 17.38 6.52
N VAL A 111 8.11 16.95 6.01
CA VAL A 111 8.21 16.11 4.81
C VAL A 111 7.55 14.76 5.04
N ILE A 112 7.74 14.15 6.22
CA ILE A 112 7.07 12.88 6.59
C ILE A 112 5.56 13.09 6.64
N GLY A 113 5.08 14.16 7.28
CA GLY A 113 3.65 14.47 7.37
C GLY A 113 3.01 14.69 5.99
N ASP A 114 3.66 15.44 5.12
CA ASP A 114 3.16 15.70 3.76
C ASP A 114 3.21 14.44 2.87
N ALA A 115 4.23 13.59 3.03
CA ALA A 115 4.28 12.28 2.39
C ALA A 115 3.07 11.41 2.79
N LEU A 116 2.75 11.35 4.08
CA LEU A 116 1.61 10.59 4.58
C LEU A 116 0.28 11.14 4.02
N LYS A 117 0.09 12.46 3.98
CA LYS A 117 -1.10 13.07 3.35
C LYS A 117 -1.24 12.64 1.89
N SER A 118 -0.16 12.77 1.13
CA SER A 118 -0.11 12.38 -0.28
C SER A 118 -0.50 10.89 -0.46
N ILE A 119 -0.02 10.01 0.42
CA ILE A 119 -0.34 8.58 0.38
C ILE A 119 -1.82 8.32 0.71
N PHE A 120 -2.39 9.02 1.70
CA PHE A 120 -3.81 8.92 2.03
C PHE A 120 -4.73 9.47 0.92
N GLU A 121 -4.24 10.39 0.09
CA GLU A 121 -4.90 10.85 -1.14
C GLU A 121 -4.82 9.84 -2.30
N GLY A 122 -4.04 8.76 -2.13
CA GLY A 122 -3.88 7.70 -3.13
C GLY A 122 -2.64 7.83 -4.01
N ASN A 123 -1.77 8.80 -3.74
CA ASN A 123 -0.54 9.01 -4.50
C ASN A 123 0.59 8.11 -3.99
N VAL A 124 1.47 7.69 -4.90
CA VAL A 124 2.74 7.03 -4.53
C VAL A 124 3.74 8.10 -4.12
N TYR A 125 4.38 7.93 -2.97
CA TYR A 125 5.39 8.87 -2.48
C TYR A 125 6.80 8.28 -2.61
N LEU A 126 7.72 9.02 -3.24
CA LEU A 126 9.12 8.67 -3.38
C LEU A 126 10.02 9.88 -3.08
N PRO A 127 11.24 9.69 -2.56
CA PRO A 127 12.20 10.78 -2.41
C PRO A 127 12.49 11.44 -3.77
N ALA A 128 12.62 12.77 -3.79
CA ALA A 128 12.77 13.55 -5.01
C ALA A 128 13.97 13.11 -5.87
N ASP A 129 15.06 12.67 -5.23
CA ASP A 129 16.28 12.19 -5.88
C ASP A 129 16.06 10.92 -6.72
N ILE A 130 15.02 10.14 -6.39
CA ILE A 130 14.62 8.94 -7.12
C ILE A 130 13.74 9.29 -8.32
N ILE A 131 12.84 10.26 -8.15
CA ILE A 131 11.88 10.70 -9.19
C ILE A 131 12.59 11.33 -10.39
N ARG A 132 13.70 12.05 -10.17
CA ARG A 132 14.40 12.84 -11.20
C ARG A 132 15.20 12.01 -12.22
N SER A 133 15.18 10.69 -12.09
CA SER A 133 16.02 9.78 -12.86
C SER A 133 15.09 8.84 -13.66
N PRO A 134 14.88 9.09 -14.97
CA PRO A 134 14.00 8.27 -15.78
C PRO A 134 14.66 6.91 -15.97
N THR A 135 14.32 5.99 -15.09
CA THR A 135 14.67 4.58 -15.25
C THR A 135 13.36 3.84 -15.20
N THR A 136 13.01 3.30 -16.36
CA THR A 136 12.20 2.11 -16.56
C THR A 136 12.32 1.25 -15.32
N VAL A 137 11.32 1.33 -14.44
CA VAL A 137 11.07 0.23 -13.54
C VAL A 137 10.93 -0.93 -14.51
N ASN A 138 11.83 -1.91 -14.42
CA ASN A 138 11.57 -3.22 -14.98
C ASN A 138 10.37 -3.74 -14.20
N THR A 139 9.18 -3.24 -14.53
CA THR A 139 7.92 -3.95 -14.40
C THR A 139 8.13 -5.12 -15.32
N THR A 140 8.76 -6.17 -14.80
CA THR A 140 8.67 -7.48 -15.41
C THR A 140 7.19 -7.65 -15.72
N LYS A 141 6.90 -7.88 -17.01
CA LYS A 141 5.57 -8.24 -17.53
C LYS A 141 5.17 -9.62 -16.98
N GLU A 142 5.24 -9.81 -15.67
CA GLU A 142 4.97 -11.06 -14.98
C GLU A 142 3.51 -11.13 -14.52
N PHE A 143 2.80 -10.01 -14.53
CA PHE A 143 1.38 -9.96 -14.18
C PHE A 143 0.56 -9.36 -15.32
N GLU A 144 0.27 -10.18 -16.33
CA GLU A 144 -0.85 -9.94 -17.24
C GLU A 144 -2.09 -10.64 -16.70
N VAL A 145 -3.19 -9.89 -16.57
CA VAL A 145 -4.46 -10.48 -16.15
C VAL A 145 -5.05 -11.24 -17.32
N SER A 146 -5.11 -12.58 -17.18
CA SER A 146 -5.77 -13.39 -18.21
C SER A 146 -7.26 -13.03 -18.30
N PRO A 147 -7.84 -12.99 -19.53
CA PRO A 147 -9.25 -12.70 -19.73
C PRO A 147 -10.19 -13.63 -18.93
N GLU A 148 -9.75 -14.87 -18.68
CA GLU A 148 -10.48 -15.85 -17.88
C GLU A 148 -10.64 -15.44 -16.41
N LYS A 149 -9.61 -14.83 -15.81
CA LYS A 149 -9.66 -14.37 -14.42
C LYS A 149 -10.59 -13.16 -14.25
N MET A 150 -10.72 -12.32 -15.27
CA MET A 150 -11.70 -11.23 -15.30
C MET A 150 -13.14 -11.75 -15.18
N PHE A 151 -13.45 -12.92 -15.73
CA PHE A 151 -14.79 -13.52 -15.62
C PHE A 151 -15.13 -14.06 -14.22
N LEU A 152 -14.15 -14.20 -13.33
CA LEU A 152 -14.36 -14.60 -11.93
C LEU A 152 -14.85 -13.44 -11.05
N LEU A 153 -14.70 -12.20 -11.53
CA LEU A 153 -15.11 -11.00 -10.83
C LEU A 153 -16.62 -10.80 -10.96
N THR A 154 -17.26 -10.48 -9.84
CA THR A 154 -18.66 -10.05 -9.81
C THR A 154 -18.78 -8.65 -10.41
N ARG A 155 -20.01 -8.26 -10.80
CA ARG A 155 -20.29 -6.92 -11.31
C ARG A 155 -19.83 -5.80 -10.37
N ARG A 156 -19.97 -6.00 -9.06
CA ARG A 156 -19.55 -5.02 -8.05
C ARG A 156 -18.03 -4.94 -7.92
N GLU A 157 -17.34 -6.08 -7.97
CA GLU A 157 -15.88 -6.14 -8.01
C GLU A 157 -15.30 -5.51 -9.29
N LEU A 158 -15.97 -5.68 -10.44
CA LEU A 158 -15.58 -5.03 -11.70
C LEU A 158 -15.69 -3.50 -11.61
N MET A 159 -16.76 -2.98 -10.99
CA MET A 159 -16.89 -1.54 -10.74
C MET A 159 -15.77 -1.03 -9.83
N VAL A 160 -15.47 -1.74 -8.73
CA VAL A 160 -14.37 -1.39 -7.84
C VAL A 160 -13.02 -1.44 -8.57
N LEU A 161 -12.79 -2.46 -9.40
CA LEU A 161 -11.59 -2.61 -10.20
C LEU A 161 -11.41 -1.47 -11.20
N GLN A 162 -12.49 -1.01 -11.83
CA GLN A 162 -12.45 0.14 -12.76
C GLN A 162 -12.01 1.44 -12.07
N HIS A 163 -12.41 1.66 -10.82
CA HIS A 163 -11.92 2.82 -10.07
C HIS A 163 -10.48 2.61 -9.55
N LEU A 164 -10.13 1.38 -9.17
CA LEU A 164 -8.77 1.02 -8.78
C LEU A 164 -7.76 1.31 -9.90
N THR A 165 -8.05 0.96 -11.15
CA THR A 165 -7.14 1.19 -12.30
C THR A 165 -6.92 2.67 -12.60
N LYS A 166 -7.81 3.55 -12.15
CA LYS A 166 -7.63 5.01 -12.20
C LYS A 166 -6.77 5.56 -11.07
N GLY A 167 -6.29 4.71 -10.16
CA GLY A 167 -5.49 5.11 -9.00
C GLY A 167 -6.32 5.65 -7.82
N GLU A 168 -7.65 5.58 -7.86
CA GLU A 168 -8.51 6.22 -6.84
C GLU A 168 -8.36 5.58 -5.44
N ALA A 169 -8.16 6.38 -4.40
CA ALA A 169 -8.10 5.89 -3.02
C ALA A 169 -9.39 5.19 -2.57
N ASN A 170 -9.31 4.25 -1.61
CA ASN A 170 -10.48 3.48 -1.16
C ASN A 170 -11.65 4.37 -0.70
N LYS A 171 -11.35 5.50 -0.07
CA LYS A 171 -12.31 6.54 0.32
C LYS A 171 -13.03 7.15 -0.87
N GLN A 172 -12.32 7.43 -1.95
CA GLN A 172 -12.89 7.96 -3.18
C GLN A 172 -13.76 6.90 -3.87
N ILE A 173 -13.31 5.65 -3.92
CA ILE A 173 -14.09 4.52 -4.45
C ILE A 173 -15.38 4.33 -3.65
N ALA A 174 -15.29 4.38 -2.32
CA ALA A 174 -16.43 4.23 -1.41
C ALA A 174 -17.47 5.31 -1.67
N PHE A 175 -17.04 6.57 -1.77
CA PHE A 175 -17.87 7.70 -2.13
C PHE A 175 -18.52 7.53 -3.52
N ASN A 176 -17.73 7.22 -4.54
CA ASN A 176 -18.19 7.10 -5.93
C ASN A 176 -19.20 5.95 -6.13
N LEU A 177 -19.02 4.84 -5.41
CA LEU A 177 -19.89 3.67 -5.51
C LEU A 177 -21.01 3.63 -4.46
N ASN A 178 -21.08 4.65 -3.59
CA ASN A 178 -22.01 4.75 -2.46
C ASN A 178 -22.01 3.49 -1.57
N ILE A 179 -20.83 3.05 -1.14
CA ILE A 179 -20.58 1.92 -0.24
C ILE A 179 -19.60 2.33 0.86
N SER A 180 -19.47 1.53 1.92
CA SER A 180 -18.48 1.82 2.96
C SER A 180 -17.05 1.55 2.50
N GLU A 181 -16.07 2.27 3.06
CA GLU A 181 -14.65 2.00 2.83
C GLU A 181 -14.25 0.56 3.20
N THR A 182 -14.86 0.01 4.25
CA THR A 182 -14.69 -1.39 4.66
C THR A 182 -15.17 -2.37 3.59
N THR A 183 -16.26 -2.03 2.89
CA THR A 183 -16.79 -2.83 1.76
C THR A 183 -15.86 -2.72 0.55
N VAL A 184 -15.29 -1.54 0.28
CA VAL A 184 -14.25 -1.39 -0.76
C VAL A 184 -13.04 -2.26 -0.44
N LYS A 185 -12.51 -2.22 0.79
CA LYS A 185 -11.38 -3.06 1.22
C LYS A 185 -11.68 -4.55 1.00
N SER A 186 -12.89 -4.99 1.34
CA SER A 186 -13.34 -6.37 1.10
C SER A 186 -13.35 -6.74 -0.38
N HIS A 187 -13.91 -5.88 -1.24
CA HIS A 187 -13.89 -6.09 -2.69
C HIS A 187 -12.47 -6.10 -3.26
N VAL A 188 -11.60 -5.17 -2.84
CA VAL A 188 -10.19 -5.13 -3.26
C VAL A 188 -9.48 -6.44 -2.87
N SER A 189 -9.72 -6.95 -1.67
CA SER A 189 -9.16 -8.23 -1.20
C SER A 189 -9.59 -9.39 -2.09
N SER A 190 -10.88 -9.48 -2.39
CA SER A 190 -11.43 -10.51 -3.27
C SER A 190 -10.88 -10.41 -4.70
N ILE A 191 -10.76 -9.18 -5.25
CA ILE A 191 -10.17 -8.93 -6.57
C ILE A 191 -8.72 -9.42 -6.61
N LEU A 192 -7.89 -9.02 -5.64
CA LEU A 192 -6.49 -9.43 -5.56
C LEU A 192 -6.35 -10.96 -5.53
N LYS A 193 -7.18 -11.63 -4.72
CA LYS A 193 -7.22 -13.10 -4.64
C LYS A 193 -7.64 -13.76 -5.95
N LYS A 194 -8.70 -13.26 -6.60
CA LYS A 194 -9.24 -13.82 -7.86
C LYS A 194 -8.31 -13.60 -9.05
N LEU A 195 -7.63 -12.46 -9.09
CA LEU A 195 -6.66 -12.15 -10.14
C LEU A 195 -5.28 -12.79 -9.86
N GLY A 196 -5.02 -13.19 -8.62
CA GLY A 196 -3.73 -13.74 -8.19
C GLY A 196 -2.65 -12.66 -8.06
N ALA A 197 -3.06 -11.43 -7.76
CA ALA A 197 -2.14 -10.31 -7.57
C ALA A 197 -1.69 -10.23 -6.11
N SER A 198 -0.39 -10.06 -5.89
CA SER A 198 0.17 -9.85 -4.54
C SER A 198 -0.03 -8.44 -4.00
N ASN A 199 -0.33 -7.47 -4.87
CA ASN A 199 -0.55 -6.11 -4.44
C ASN A 199 -1.45 -5.32 -5.40
N ARG A 200 -2.01 -4.24 -4.85
CA ARG A 200 -2.86 -3.29 -5.58
C ARG A 200 -2.13 -2.68 -6.79
N VAL A 201 -0.85 -2.30 -6.64
CA VAL A 201 -0.08 -1.67 -7.72
C VAL A 201 0.00 -2.57 -8.95
N LYS A 202 0.24 -3.87 -8.76
CA LYS A 202 0.25 -4.88 -9.84
C LYS A 202 -1.10 -5.00 -10.54
N VAL A 203 -2.21 -4.86 -9.82
CA VAL A 203 -3.54 -4.82 -10.44
C VAL A 203 -3.74 -3.55 -11.25
N VAL A 204 -3.35 -2.39 -10.71
CA VAL A 204 -3.47 -1.11 -11.43
C VAL A 204 -2.67 -1.15 -12.74
N VAL A 205 -1.44 -1.65 -12.69
CA VAL A 205 -0.56 -1.78 -13.86
C VAL A 205 -1.04 -2.89 -14.81
N GLY A 206 -1.39 -4.08 -14.29
CA GLY A 206 -1.79 -5.22 -15.12
C GLY A 206 -3.20 -5.12 -15.71
N CYS A 207 -4.02 -4.17 -15.25
CA CYS A 207 -5.36 -3.92 -15.77
C CYS A 207 -5.51 -2.55 -16.46
N SER A 208 -4.41 -1.82 -16.74
CA SER A 208 -4.46 -0.48 -17.34
C SER A 208 -5.13 -0.46 -18.71
N ASP A 209 -4.99 -1.54 -19.47
CA ASP A 209 -5.43 -1.63 -20.88
C ASP A 209 -6.73 -2.45 -21.05
N ILE A 210 -7.44 -2.76 -19.96
CA ILE A 210 -8.67 -3.57 -20.00
C ILE A 210 -9.87 -2.71 -20.38
N ASP A 211 -10.63 -3.13 -21.41
CA ASP A 211 -11.95 -2.56 -21.70
C ASP A 211 -13.02 -3.15 -20.77
N PHE A 212 -13.28 -2.45 -19.66
CA PHE A 212 -14.30 -2.82 -18.69
C PHE A 212 -15.72 -2.93 -19.26
N ASN A 213 -16.02 -2.26 -20.39
CA ASN A 213 -17.35 -2.31 -21.00
C ASN A 213 -17.70 -3.71 -21.52
N GLN A 214 -16.69 -4.50 -21.90
CA GLN A 214 -16.90 -5.89 -22.33
C GLN A 214 -17.41 -6.78 -21.19
N TYR A 215 -17.04 -6.45 -19.95
CA TYR A 215 -17.34 -7.26 -18.76
C TYR A 215 -18.54 -6.74 -17.96
N LEU A 216 -18.82 -5.42 -18.00
CA LEU A 216 -19.92 -4.78 -17.27
C LEU A 216 -21.30 -4.91 -17.93
N LYS A 217 -21.37 -5.38 -19.18
CA LYS A 217 -22.62 -5.67 -19.91
C LYS A 217 -23.29 -6.99 -19.48
N ARG A 218 -22.68 -7.72 -18.55
CA ARG A 218 -23.25 -8.88 -17.86
C ARG A 218 -24.10 -8.46 -16.66
#